data_AF-A0A2N2D9V6-F1
#
_entry.id   AF-A0A2N2D9V6-F1
#
_cell.length_a   1.000
_cell.length_b   1.000
_cell.length_c   1.000
_cell.angle_alpha   90.00
_cell.angle_beta   90.00
_cell.angle_gamma   90.00
#
_symmetry.space_group_name_H-M   'P 1'
#
loop_
_entity.id
_entity.type
_entity.pdbx_description
1 polymer ?
#
loop_
_entity_poly.entity_id
_entity_poly.type
_entity_poly.pdbx_seq_one_letter_code
_entity_poly.pdbx_strand_id
1 'polypeptide(L)' 'IIQYIPDKSLIELKSLKFYLLSYRNVGILQEHAVNRILEDLVKKCSPLKMKITGIFNLRGGLMTKAAAGYKKEA' A
#
# COMPACT_ATOMS: atom_id res chain seq x y z
N ILE A 1 3.62 2.69 -5.53
CA ILE A 1 2.84 2.11 -6.65
C ILE A 1 1.82 1.14 -6.06
N ILE A 2 0.56 1.24 -6.47
CA ILE A 2 -0.54 0.36 -6.03
C ILE A 2 -1.06 -0.35 -7.28
N GLN A 3 -0.89 -1.67 -7.37
CA GLN A 3 -1.37 -2.49 -8.47
C GLN A 3 -2.39 -3.47 -7.93
N TYR A 4 -3.61 -3.52 -8.47
CA TYR A 4 -4.62 -4.45 -7.97
C TYR A 4 -5.59 -4.89 -9.07
N ILE A 5 -6.17 -6.07 -8.86
CA ILE A 5 -7.30 -6.60 -9.61
C ILE A 5 -8.50 -6.53 -8.66
N PRO A 6 -9.50 -5.68 -8.91
CA PRO A 6 -10.67 -5.55 -8.06
C PRO A 6 -11.55 -6.81 -8.11
N ASP A 7 -12.37 -7.00 -7.07
CA ASP A 7 -13.52 -7.91 -7.10
C ASP A 7 -14.79 -7.08 -7.37
N LYS A 8 -15.62 -6.82 -6.35
CA LYS A 8 -16.89 -6.09 -6.51
C LYS A 8 -16.81 -4.57 -6.31
N SER A 9 -15.68 -4.05 -5.85
CA SER A 9 -15.54 -2.63 -5.49
C SER A 9 -14.20 -2.04 -5.95
N LEU A 10 -14.21 -0.74 -6.23
CA LEU A 10 -13.04 0.04 -6.62
C LEU A 10 -12.64 1.00 -5.52
N ILE A 11 -11.34 1.31 -5.46
CA ILE A 11 -10.83 2.34 -4.55
C ILE A 11 -11.04 3.71 -5.21
N GLU A 12 -11.75 4.61 -4.51
CA GLU A 12 -11.97 5.99 -4.95
C GLU A 12 -10.69 6.82 -4.75
N LEU A 13 -10.29 7.56 -5.79
CA LEU A 13 -8.96 8.17 -5.88
C LEU A 13 -8.75 9.33 -4.91
N LYS A 14 -9.77 10.17 -4.66
CA LYS A 14 -9.71 11.29 -3.71
C LYS A 14 -9.51 10.78 -2.30
N SER A 15 -10.26 9.77 -1.89
CA SER A 15 -10.17 9.11 -0.58
C SER A 15 -8.81 8.44 -0.40
N LEU A 16 -8.29 7.77 -1.43
CA LEU A 16 -6.96 7.18 -1.43
C LEU A 16 -5.87 8.24 -1.22
N LYS A 17 -5.97 9.40 -1.89
CA LYS A 17 -5.05 10.52 -1.67
C LYS A 17 -5.05 10.96 -0.21
N PHE A 18 -6.23 11.16 0.40
CA PHE A 18 -6.31 11.58 1.80
C PHE A 18 -5.79 10.52 2.76
N TYR A 19 -6.06 9.24 2.50
CA TYR A 19 -5.49 8.13 3.25
C TYR A 19 -3.96 8.11 3.20
N LEU A 20 -3.34 8.29 2.02
CA LEU A 20 -1.88 8.35 1.93
C LEU A 20 -1.31 9.61 2.63
N LEU A 21 -2.02 10.74 2.57
CA LEU A 21 -1.61 11.97 3.24
C LEU A 21 -1.64 11.86 4.77
N SER A 22 -2.49 10.99 5.35
CA SER A 22 -2.55 10.83 6.80
C SER A 22 -1.26 10.25 7.40
N TYR A 23 -0.40 9.61 6.60
CA TYR A 23 0.89 9.08 7.03
C TYR A 23 1.99 10.16 7.17
N ARG A 24 1.75 11.41 6.75
CA ARG A 24 2.77 12.47 6.71
C ARG A 24 3.47 12.71 8.04
N ASN A 25 2.73 12.65 9.14
CA ASN A 25 3.23 12.93 10.49
C ASN A 25 3.31 11.66 11.36
N VAL A 26 3.37 10.49 10.73
CA VAL A 26 3.42 9.20 11.43
C VAL A 26 4.84 8.65 11.36
N GLY A 27 5.47 8.45 12.52
CA GLY A 27 6.74 7.74 12.62
C GLY A 27 6.52 6.24 12.36
N ILE A 28 6.89 5.77 11.17
CA ILE A 28 6.68 4.39 10.74
C ILE A 28 7.87 3.88 9.94
N LEU A 29 8.23 2.60 10.12
CA LEU A 29 9.23 1.93 9.30
C LEU A 29 8.70 1.73 7.86
N GLN A 30 9.61 1.75 6.89
CA GLN A 30 9.28 1.74 5.47
C GLN A 30 8.52 0.47 5.06
N GLU A 31 8.98 -0.68 5.53
CA GLU A 31 8.38 -1.99 5.31
C GLU A 31 7.01 -2.08 5.99
N HIS A 32 6.91 -1.56 7.21
CA HIS A 32 5.65 -1.57 7.96
C HIS A 32 4.59 -0.68 7.30
N ALA A 33 4.97 0.48 6.75
CA ALA A 33 4.07 1.32 5.98
C ALA A 33 3.51 0.59 4.74
N VAL A 34 4.35 -0.14 4.01
CA VAL A 34 3.93 -0.90 2.83
C VAL A 34 2.97 -2.04 3.19
N ASN A 35 3.25 -2.80 4.26
CA ASN A 35 2.36 -3.86 4.74
C ASN A 35 1.03 -3.30 5.24
N ARG A 36 1.07 -2.25 6.06
CA ARG A 36 -0.14 -1.63 6.61
C ARG A 36 -1.06 -1.06 5.52
N ILE A 37 -0.49 -0.41 4.51
CA ILE A 37 -1.25 0.08 3.34
C ILE A 37 -1.90 -1.09 2.60
N LEU A 38 -1.18 -2.20 2.40
CA LEU A 38 -1.76 -3.39 1.77
C LEU A 38 -2.93 -3.93 2.59
N GLU A 39 -2.75 -4.14 3.89
CA GLU A 39 -3.76 -4.68 4.80
C GLU A 39 -5.03 -3.82 4.84
N ASP A 40 -4.88 -2.50 5.00
CA ASP A 40 -6.00 -1.56 5.06
C ASP A 40 -6.80 -1.57 3.75
N LEU A 41 -6.12 -1.55 2.60
CA LEU A 41 -6.79 -1.54 1.29
C LEU A 41 -7.44 -2.89 0.97
N VAL A 42 -6.78 -4.01 1.28
CA VAL A 42 -7.37 -5.36 1.13
C VAL A 42 -8.64 -5.48 1.96
N LYS A 43 -8.59 -5.04 3.23
CA LYS A 43 -9.77 -5.03 4.12
C LYS A 43 -10.90 -4.17 3.58
N LYS A 44 -10.60 -3.11 2.82
CA LYS A 44 -11.61 -2.15 2.37
C LYS A 44 -12.26 -2.48 1.03
N CYS A 45 -11.51 -3.01 0.06
CA CYS A 45 -12.06 -3.32 -1.27
C CYS A 45 -12.11 -4.82 -1.60
N SER A 46 -11.56 -5.70 -0.74
CA SER A 46 -11.55 -7.16 -0.92
C SER A 46 -11.14 -7.58 -2.35
N PRO A 47 -9.96 -7.17 -2.84
CA PRO A 47 -9.54 -7.40 -4.22
C PRO A 47 -9.27 -8.90 -4.48
N LEU A 48 -9.20 -9.31 -5.75
CA LEU A 48 -8.73 -10.65 -6.11
C LEU A 48 -7.21 -10.76 -5.93
N LYS A 49 -6.47 -9.71 -6.29
CA LYS A 49 -5.02 -9.60 -6.12
C LYS A 49 -4.64 -8.13 -5.85
N MET A 50 -3.63 -7.90 -5.03
CA MET A 50 -3.08 -6.56 -4.81
C MET A 50 -1.58 -6.64 -4.54
N LYS A 51 -0.83 -5.66 -5.02
CA LYS A 51 0.60 -5.47 -4.74
C LYS A 51 0.86 -3.99 -4.45
N ILE A 52 1.47 -3.73 -3.31
CA ILE A 52 1.95 -2.41 -2.92
C ILE A 52 3.46 -2.40 -3.07
N THR A 53 4.01 -1.34 -3.66
CA THR A 53 5.46 -1.12 -3.74
C THR A 53 5.77 0.30 -3.29
N GLY A 54 6.52 0.41 -2.19
CA GLY A 54 7.11 1.66 -1.71
C GLY A 54 8.52 1.81 -2.26
N ILE A 55 8.77 2.94 -2.93
CA ILE A 55 10.11 3.34 -3.38
C ILE A 55 10.50 4.52 -2.51
N PHE A 56 11.53 4.34 -1.69
CA PHE A 56 11.92 5.35 -0.71
C PHE A 56 13.19 6.05 -1.16
N ASN A 57 13.29 7.32 -0.76
CA ASN A 57 14.48 8.12 -1.00
C ASN A 57 15.68 7.56 -0.23
N LEU A 58 16.87 7.83 -0.75
CA LEU A 58 18.13 7.46 -0.15
C LEU A 58 18.23 7.93 1.31
N ARG A 59 18.65 7.03 2.20
CA ARG A 59 19.05 7.35 3.57
C ARG A 59 20.34 6.62 3.89
N GLY A 60 21.35 7.35 4.37
CA GLY A 60 22.65 6.76 4.73
C GLY A 60 23.36 6.06 3.57
N GLY A 61 23.18 6.52 2.33
CA GLY A 61 23.78 5.89 1.15
C GLY A 61 23.00 4.68 0.60
N LEU A 62 21.91 4.27 1.25
CA LEU A 62 21.11 3.11 0.85
C LEU A 62 19.76 3.54 0.25
N MET A 63 19.45 3.03 -0.94
CA MET A 63 18.12 3.09 -1.51
C MET A 63 17.35 1.83 -1.12
N THR A 64 16.10 2.01 -0.69
CA THR A 64 15.25 0.91 -0.27
C THR A 64 13.97 0.86 -1.10
N LYS A 65 13.61 -0.37 -1.47
CA LYS A 65 12.35 -0.69 -2.14
C LYS A 65 11.69 -1.83 -1.37
N ALA A 66 10.52 -1.57 -0.83
CA ALA A 66 9.72 -2.58 -0.14
C ALA A 66 8.48 -2.91 -0.97
N ALA A 67 8.13 -4.19 -1.06
CA ALA A 67 6.94 -4.64 -1.74
C ALA A 67 6.22 -5.72 -0.94
N ALA A 68 4.90 -5.63 -0.90
CA ALA A 68 4.02 -6.62 -0.27
C ALA A 68 2.89 -6.97 -1.24
N GLY A 69 2.39 -8.21 -1.16
CA GLY A 69 1.37 -8.72 -2.06
C GLY A 69 0.30 -9.54 -1.35
N TYR A 70 -0.91 -9.48 -1.89
CA TYR A 70 -2.07 -10.25 -1.47
C TYR A 70 -2.68 -10.95 -2.68
N LYS A 71 -3.15 -12.18 -2.48
CA LYS A 71 -3.92 -12.95 -3.45
C LYS A 71 -5.04 -13.67 -2.67
N LYS A 72 -6.28 -13.53 -3.12
CA LYS A 72 -7.41 -14.26 -2.56
C LYS A 72 -7.19 -15.76 -2.79
N GLU A 73 -7.19 -16.54 -1.73
CA GLU A 73 -7.18 -18.00 -1.81
C GLU A 73 -8.52 -18.48 -2.38
N ALA A 74 -8.48 -19.59 -3.13
CA ALA A 74 -9.62 -20.11 -3.88
C ALA A 74 -10.64 -20.81 -2.97
#